data_AF-A0AAN9VYX4-F1
#
_entry.id   AF-A0AAN9VYX4-F1
#
_cell.length_a   1.000
_cell.length_b   1.000
_cell.length_c   1.000
_cell.angle_alpha   90.00
_cell.angle_beta   90.00
_cell.angle_gamma   90.00
#
_symmetry.space_group_name_H-M   'P 1'
#
loop_
_entity.id
_entity.type
_entity.pdbx_description
1 polymer ?
#
loop_
_entity_poly.entity_id
_entity_poly.type
_entity_poly.pdbx_seq_one_letter_code
_entity_poly.pdbx_strand_id
1 'polypeptide(L)'
;MPSIAGTKVQFLPRPHEAGGVFGQGPVVRRWRMGSAVPVRVELTANHRGYFEFRLCARDRPQPEATQACLDAHLLRRAPAPGGPAAAARRVAAASASGSALEDEGEERAGRFFPEAGANRVFEMRYLLPAGVVCERCVLQWRYVAGNSWGRCENGTEAVGCGPQEEFRACADVAIDGQGERPTEAPAPTPGEGPTEGAGEGEGEGESEGAGAGEGERPPTAEEHRGRAWWAALVIVVASALAAAATLLLLYVYYYHAADVLKSWLRGRRAAAAAANGDYVS
;
A
#
# COMPACT_ATOMS: atom_id res chain seq x y z
N MET A 1 30.66 -14.15 -9.42
CA MET A 1 30.04 -15.25 -8.64
C MET A 1 30.22 -14.87 -7.18
N PRO A 2 29.18 -14.85 -6.33
CA PRO A 2 28.08 -15.80 -6.32
C PRO A 2 26.77 -15.26 -6.91
N SER A 3 26.16 -16.09 -7.75
CA SER A 3 24.73 -16.17 -7.99
C SER A 3 24.26 -17.38 -7.22
N ILE A 4 23.38 -17.23 -6.22
CA ILE A 4 22.62 -18.32 -5.62
C ILE A 4 21.24 -17.78 -5.25
N ALA A 5 20.24 -18.16 -6.06
CA ALA A 5 18.80 -18.16 -5.79
C ALA A 5 18.14 -16.86 -5.28
N GLY A 6 17.52 -16.09 -6.19
CA GLY A 6 16.38 -15.23 -5.85
C GLY A 6 16.50 -13.74 -6.20
N THR A 7 17.65 -13.26 -6.67
CA THR A 7 17.73 -11.91 -7.23
C THR A 7 16.89 -11.86 -8.51
N LYS A 8 15.66 -11.34 -8.41
CA LYS A 8 14.95 -10.83 -9.58
C LYS A 8 15.95 -9.97 -10.36
N VAL A 9 16.24 -10.32 -11.60
CA VAL A 9 16.95 -9.41 -12.51
C VAL A 9 16.05 -8.18 -12.61
N GLN A 10 16.41 -7.11 -11.89
CA GLN A 10 15.67 -5.86 -11.96
C GLN A 10 16.12 -5.19 -13.25
N PHE A 11 15.26 -5.20 -14.28
CA PHE A 11 15.50 -4.45 -15.50
C PHE A 11 15.64 -2.96 -15.13
N LEU A 12 16.73 -2.35 -15.58
CA LEU A 12 16.98 -0.92 -15.45
C LEU A 12 16.63 -0.20 -16.77
N PRO A 13 15.97 0.97 -16.73
CA PRO A 13 15.39 1.58 -15.55
C PRO A 13 14.18 0.78 -15.03
N ARG A 14 13.98 0.75 -13.71
CA ARG A 14 12.78 0.15 -13.10
C ARG A 14 11.53 0.89 -13.58
N PRO A 15 10.33 0.29 -13.53
CA PRO A 15 9.11 0.90 -14.05
C PRO A 15 8.82 2.33 -13.55
N HIS A 16 9.20 2.66 -12.31
CA HIS A 16 8.97 3.96 -11.67
C HIS A 16 10.21 4.87 -11.63
N GLU A 17 11.32 4.45 -12.25
CA GLU A 17 12.52 5.27 -12.41
C GLU A 17 12.46 6.10 -13.69
N ALA A 18 13.35 7.09 -13.81
CA ALA A 18 13.43 7.94 -14.99
C ALA A 18 13.66 7.09 -16.26
N GLY A 19 12.77 7.22 -17.24
CA GLY A 19 12.80 6.41 -18.47
C GLY A 19 12.09 5.05 -18.36
N GLY A 20 11.61 4.67 -17.17
CA GLY A 20 10.68 3.56 -16.98
C GLY A 20 9.27 3.91 -17.46
N VAL A 21 8.41 2.90 -17.64
CA VAL A 21 7.04 3.08 -18.18
C VAL A 21 6.22 4.13 -17.43
N PHE A 22 6.41 4.28 -16.12
CA PHE A 22 5.72 5.29 -15.29
C PHE A 22 6.57 6.54 -14.99
N GLY A 23 7.88 6.50 -15.25
CA GLY A 23 8.81 7.61 -15.02
C GLY A 23 9.04 8.47 -16.28
N GLN A 24 7.96 8.86 -16.95
CA GLN A 24 7.98 9.62 -18.21
C GLN A 24 8.26 11.13 -18.00
N GLY A 25 8.30 11.59 -16.75
CA GLY A 25 8.79 12.93 -16.37
C GLY A 25 7.86 14.15 -16.54
N PRO A 26 6.52 14.07 -16.62
CA PRO A 26 5.71 15.28 -16.58
C PRO A 26 5.77 15.93 -15.20
N VAL A 27 6.04 17.24 -15.14
CA VAL A 27 6.02 18.01 -13.90
C VAL A 27 4.57 18.18 -13.43
N VAL A 28 4.22 17.58 -12.28
CA VAL A 28 2.83 17.56 -11.78
C VAL A 28 2.48 18.76 -10.90
N ARG A 29 3.48 19.43 -10.33
CA ARG A 29 3.33 20.62 -9.49
C ARG A 29 4.54 21.54 -9.64
N ARG A 30 4.32 22.85 -9.50
CA ARG A 30 5.38 23.85 -9.34
C ARG A 30 5.18 24.57 -8.01
N TRP A 31 6.27 24.79 -7.28
CA TRP A 31 6.26 25.45 -5.98
C TRP A 31 7.40 26.45 -5.85
N ARG A 32 7.26 27.35 -4.88
CA ARG A 32 8.31 28.29 -4.52
C ARG A 32 9.31 27.68 -3.56
N MET A 33 10.61 27.89 -3.78
CA MET A 33 11.65 27.50 -2.83
C MET A 33 11.39 28.10 -1.44
N GLY A 34 11.69 27.35 -0.38
CA GLY A 34 11.44 27.77 1.01
C GLY A 34 9.96 27.82 1.42
N SER A 35 9.00 27.56 0.52
CA SER A 35 7.58 27.60 0.87
C SER A 35 7.11 26.34 1.60
N ALA A 36 6.03 26.48 2.38
CA ALA A 36 5.34 25.36 2.98
C ALA A 36 4.32 24.78 2.00
N VAL A 37 4.55 23.56 1.52
CA VAL A 37 3.73 22.91 0.48
C VAL A 37 2.83 21.83 1.08
N PRO A 38 1.56 21.73 0.62
CA PRO A 38 0.70 20.62 1.00
C PRO A 38 1.09 19.35 0.22
N VAL A 39 1.16 18.22 0.92
CA VAL A 39 1.41 16.90 0.35
C VAL A 39 0.34 15.95 0.84
N ARG A 40 -0.25 15.18 -0.08
CA ARG A 40 -1.34 14.25 0.20
C ARG A 40 -0.88 12.82 -0.06
N VAL A 41 -1.16 11.94 0.90
CA VAL A 41 -0.92 10.50 0.78
C VAL A 41 -2.23 9.78 1.00
N GLU A 42 -2.67 9.01 0.01
CA GLU A 42 -3.79 8.10 0.16
C GLU A 42 -3.27 6.76 0.68
N LEU A 43 -3.68 6.39 1.89
CA LEU A 43 -3.28 5.14 2.52
C LEU A 43 -4.46 4.17 2.51
N THR A 44 -4.36 3.11 1.72
CA THR A 44 -5.39 2.06 1.61
C THR A 44 -5.23 0.98 2.69
N ALA A 45 -4.01 0.76 3.17
CA ALA A 45 -3.69 -0.17 4.25
C ALA A 45 -2.66 0.45 5.20
N ASN A 46 -3.07 0.68 6.44
CA ASN A 46 -2.23 1.28 7.47
C ASN A 46 -1.43 0.20 8.24
N HIS A 47 -0.12 0.17 8.00
CA HIS A 47 0.83 -0.73 8.67
C HIS A 47 1.58 -0.04 9.83
N ARG A 48 0.98 0.99 10.47
CA ARG A 48 1.58 1.83 11.54
C ARG A 48 2.84 2.56 11.05
N GLY A 49 3.80 2.91 11.91
CA GLY A 49 5.06 3.52 11.46
C GLY A 49 4.92 4.99 11.06
N TYR A 50 5.65 5.42 10.02
CA TYR A 50 5.75 6.85 9.68
C TYR A 50 6.07 7.13 8.20
N PHE A 51 5.65 8.31 7.74
CA PHE A 51 6.00 8.87 6.44
C PHE A 51 7.17 9.86 6.55
N GLU A 52 8.01 9.87 5.54
CA GLU A 52 9.04 10.88 5.32
C GLU A 52 9.02 11.34 3.86
N PHE A 53 9.44 12.58 3.63
CA PHE A 53 9.53 13.15 2.30
C PHE A 53 10.94 13.65 2.03
N ARG A 54 11.47 13.32 0.86
CA ARG A 54 12.80 13.70 0.40
C ARG A 54 12.71 14.37 -0.95
N LEU A 55 13.63 15.27 -1.23
CA LEU A 55 13.68 16.01 -2.49
C LEU A 55 15.04 15.82 -3.15
N CYS A 56 15.06 15.64 -4.47
CA CYS A 56 16.30 15.66 -5.24
C CYS A 56 16.14 16.67 -6.38
N ALA A 57 17.02 17.67 -6.43
CA ALA A 57 17.16 18.54 -7.59
C ALA A 57 17.92 17.79 -8.68
N ARG A 58 17.18 17.25 -9.65
CA ARG A 58 17.77 16.58 -10.81
C ARG A 58 18.14 17.63 -11.85
N ASP A 59 19.19 18.38 -11.54
CA ASP A 59 19.82 19.28 -12.50
C ASP A 59 20.84 18.49 -13.32
N ARG A 60 20.95 18.82 -14.62
CA ARG A 60 21.92 18.13 -15.49
C ARG A 60 23.35 18.33 -14.97
N PRO A 61 24.22 17.31 -15.06
CA PRO A 61 24.10 16.13 -15.93
C PRO A 61 23.50 14.87 -15.28
N GLN A 62 22.94 14.91 -14.07
CA GLN A 62 22.39 13.69 -13.44
C GLN A 62 21.00 13.36 -14.01
N PRO A 63 20.82 12.27 -14.79
CA PRO A 63 19.52 11.96 -15.41
C PRO A 63 18.55 11.26 -14.45
N GLU A 64 19.05 10.77 -13.32
CA GLU A 64 18.29 9.97 -12.36
C GLU A 64 18.49 10.49 -10.93
N ALA A 65 17.41 10.49 -10.14
CA ALA A 65 17.48 10.83 -8.73
C ALA A 65 18.08 9.66 -7.95
N THR A 66 19.29 9.84 -7.43
CA THR A 66 19.93 8.85 -6.56
C THR A 66 19.42 8.96 -5.13
N GLN A 67 19.52 7.87 -4.36
CA GLN A 67 19.16 7.92 -2.94
C GLN A 67 20.03 8.91 -2.17
N ALA A 68 21.32 9.06 -2.53
CA ALA A 68 22.21 10.07 -1.95
C ALA A 68 21.71 11.51 -2.20
N CYS A 69 21.21 11.81 -3.41
CA CYS A 69 20.61 13.10 -3.71
C CYS A 69 19.34 13.36 -2.89
N LEU A 70 18.49 12.33 -2.74
CA LEU A 70 17.26 12.42 -1.95
C LEU A 70 17.55 12.60 -0.45
N ASP A 71 18.53 11.87 0.08
CA ASP A 71 18.92 11.95 1.49
C ASP A 71 19.58 13.29 1.85
N ALA A 72 20.13 14.00 0.87
CA ALA A 72 20.65 15.36 1.06
C ALA A 72 19.54 16.39 1.41
N HIS A 73 18.27 16.10 1.09
CA HIS A 73 17.15 16.99 1.38
C HIS A 73 15.94 16.25 1.97
N LEU A 74 16.08 15.77 3.21
CA LEU A 74 14.95 15.35 4.03
C LEU A 74 14.09 16.57 4.41
N LEU A 75 12.81 16.55 4.04
CA LEU A 75 11.90 17.67 4.27
C LEU A 75 11.38 17.67 5.71
N ARG A 76 11.31 18.87 6.30
CA ARG A 76 10.74 19.07 7.64
C ARG A 76 9.24 19.35 7.56
N ARG A 77 8.49 18.90 8.56
CA ARG A 77 7.07 19.24 8.67
C ARG A 77 6.90 20.74 8.88
N ALA A 78 6.02 21.34 8.09
CA ALA A 78 5.60 22.72 8.28
C ALA A 78 4.47 22.79 9.32
N PRO A 79 4.33 23.93 10.04
CA PRO A 79 3.20 24.15 10.92
C PRO A 79 1.87 24.10 10.16
N ALA A 80 0.80 23.80 10.90
CA ALA A 80 -0.55 23.91 10.37
C ALA A 80 -0.85 25.36 9.92
N PRO A 81 -1.69 25.55 8.89
CA PRO A 81 -2.18 26.87 8.51
C PRO A 81 -2.87 27.52 9.74
N GLY A 82 -2.51 28.76 10.06
CA GLY A 82 -3.04 29.46 11.25
C GLY A 82 -2.42 29.04 12.59
N GLY A 83 -1.38 28.18 12.59
CA GLY A 83 -0.61 27.87 13.80
C GLY A 83 0.23 29.06 14.30
N PRO A 84 0.85 28.97 15.49
CA PRO A 84 1.62 30.07 16.07
C PRO A 84 2.75 30.54 15.14
N ALA A 85 2.78 31.83 14.81
CA ALA A 85 3.80 32.40 13.92
C ALA A 85 5.23 32.16 14.42
N ALA A 86 5.42 32.10 15.75
CA ALA A 86 6.70 31.76 16.37
C ALA A 86 7.16 30.33 16.00
N ALA A 87 6.26 29.35 15.97
CA ALA A 87 6.57 27.98 15.56
C ALA A 87 6.99 27.95 14.08
N ALA A 88 6.26 28.66 13.21
CA ALA A 88 6.62 28.79 11.80
C ALA A 88 8.02 29.40 11.60
N ARG A 89 8.34 30.48 12.31
CA ARG A 89 9.65 31.14 12.23
C ARG A 89 10.79 30.25 12.74
N ARG A 90 10.58 29.50 13.83
CA ARG A 90 11.60 28.56 14.36
C ARG A 90 11.89 27.43 13.37
N VAL A 91 10.85 26.81 12.80
CA VAL A 91 11.02 25.71 11.83
C VAL A 91 11.67 26.22 10.54
N ALA A 92 11.27 27.41 10.04
CA ALA A 92 11.90 28.02 8.87
C ALA A 92 13.37 28.38 9.12
N ALA A 93 13.70 28.94 10.27
CA ALA A 93 15.09 29.27 10.64
C ALA A 93 15.96 28.01 10.79
N ALA A 94 15.45 26.94 11.41
CA ALA A 94 16.14 25.66 11.50
C ALA A 94 16.36 25.03 10.12
N SER A 95 15.37 25.13 9.23
CA SER A 95 15.48 24.65 7.85
C SER A 95 16.46 25.45 6.99
N ALA A 96 16.68 26.74 7.28
CA ALA A 96 17.58 27.61 6.53
C ALA A 96 19.03 27.58 7.02
N SER A 97 19.23 27.38 8.33
CA SER A 97 20.56 27.36 8.95
C SER A 97 21.24 26.00 8.88
N GLY A 98 20.52 24.94 8.50
CA GLY A 98 21.00 23.56 8.65
C GLY A 98 21.39 23.21 10.09
N SER A 99 21.05 24.08 11.06
CA SER A 99 21.40 23.87 12.46
C SER A 99 20.47 22.81 13.00
N ALA A 100 21.06 21.69 13.43
CA ALA A 100 20.40 20.73 14.29
C ALA A 100 19.73 21.51 15.42
N LEU A 101 18.42 21.36 15.57
CA LEU A 101 17.84 21.59 16.89
C LEU A 101 18.48 20.50 17.76
N GLU A 102 19.48 20.90 18.57
CA GLU A 102 20.14 20.04 19.56
C GLU A 102 19.12 19.65 20.63
N ASP A 103 18.26 18.71 20.27
CA ASP A 103 17.37 17.91 21.11
C ASP A 103 16.97 16.74 20.21
N GLU A 104 16.90 15.51 20.73
CA GLU A 104 16.89 14.20 20.03
C GLU A 104 15.72 13.94 19.03
N GLY A 105 15.47 14.88 18.12
CA GLY A 105 14.20 15.07 17.41
C GLY A 105 14.34 15.62 16.00
N GLU A 106 15.55 15.81 15.47
CA GLU A 106 15.80 16.26 14.10
C GLU A 106 15.25 15.24 13.06
N GLU A 107 15.56 13.95 13.22
CA GLU A 107 15.01 12.91 12.34
C GLU A 107 13.50 12.71 12.51
N ARG A 108 12.97 12.94 13.72
CA ARG A 108 11.52 12.86 13.98
C ARG A 108 10.78 14.10 13.44
N ALA A 109 11.45 15.23 13.25
CA ALA A 109 10.82 16.47 12.80
C ALA A 109 10.27 16.39 11.36
N GLY A 110 10.86 15.53 10.53
CA GLY A 110 10.36 15.21 9.18
C GLY A 110 9.33 14.08 9.14
N ARG A 111 9.16 13.33 10.24
CA ARG A 111 8.29 12.14 10.27
C ARG A 111 6.84 12.53 10.54
N PHE A 112 5.92 11.98 9.75
CA PHE A 112 4.49 12.03 10.03
C PHE A 112 4.00 10.63 10.42
N PHE A 113 3.32 10.52 11.56
CA PHE A 113 2.79 9.25 12.07
C PHE A 113 1.30 9.18 11.77
N PRO A 114 0.86 8.37 10.78
CA PRO A 114 -0.56 8.18 10.54
C PRO A 114 -1.21 7.51 11.76
N GLU A 115 -2.41 7.94 12.11
CA GLU A 115 -3.21 7.33 13.18
C GLU A 115 -3.38 5.83 12.91
N ALA A 116 -3.15 4.99 13.92
CA ALA A 116 -3.20 3.54 13.75
C ALA A 116 -4.59 3.08 13.30
N GLY A 117 -4.63 2.26 12.25
CA GLY A 117 -5.88 1.72 11.68
C GLY A 117 -6.66 2.69 10.79
N ALA A 118 -6.22 3.95 10.63
CA ALA A 118 -6.87 4.88 9.72
C ALA A 118 -6.40 4.67 8.28
N ASN A 119 -7.34 4.30 7.40
CA ASN A 119 -7.17 4.22 5.95
C ASN A 119 -7.93 5.39 5.31
N ARG A 120 -7.19 6.43 4.91
CA ARG A 120 -7.75 7.67 4.35
C ARG A 120 -6.67 8.44 3.61
N VAL A 121 -7.07 9.57 3.02
CA VAL A 121 -6.14 10.60 2.56
C VAL A 121 -5.62 11.37 3.77
N PHE A 122 -4.32 11.31 3.99
CA PHE A 122 -3.61 12.16 4.94
C PHE A 122 -3.07 13.38 4.20
N GLU A 123 -3.38 14.56 4.72
CA GLU A 123 -2.82 15.82 4.25
C GLU A 123 -1.81 16.34 5.25
N MET A 124 -0.60 16.59 4.77
CA MET A 124 0.51 17.11 5.55
C MET A 124 1.10 18.34 4.86
N ARG A 125 1.88 19.12 5.61
CA ARG A 125 2.61 20.25 5.06
C ARG A 125 4.09 20.08 5.32
N TYR A 126 4.91 20.39 4.33
CA TYR A 126 6.36 20.28 4.40
C TYR A 126 7.03 21.56 3.91
N LEU A 127 8.17 21.91 4.51
CA LEU A 127 8.99 23.02 4.03
C LEU A 127 9.91 22.53 2.92
N LEU A 128 9.88 23.23 1.78
CA LEU A 128 10.90 23.05 0.75
C LEU A 128 12.22 23.70 1.22
N PRO A 129 13.38 23.14 0.84
CA PRO A 129 14.67 23.74 1.20
C PRO A 129 14.79 25.17 0.65
N ALA A 130 15.37 26.08 1.44
CA ALA A 130 15.73 27.39 0.95
C ALA A 130 16.94 27.27 0.01
N GLY A 131 16.91 27.94 -1.14
CA GLY A 131 18.02 27.94 -2.09
C GLY A 131 18.09 26.74 -3.05
N VAL A 132 17.13 25.80 -2.97
CA VAL A 132 16.98 24.73 -3.97
C VAL A 132 15.96 25.15 -5.01
N VAL A 133 16.39 25.26 -6.27
CA VAL A 133 15.58 25.60 -7.45
C VAL A 133 15.86 24.54 -8.50
N CYS A 134 14.83 24.08 -9.21
CA CYS A 134 14.95 23.01 -10.18
C CYS A 134 13.77 23.03 -11.17
N GLU A 135 14.05 22.76 -12.44
CA GLU A 135 12.99 22.58 -13.46
C GLU A 135 12.32 21.21 -13.36
N ARG A 136 13.04 20.21 -12.84
CA ARG A 136 12.57 18.82 -12.73
C ARG A 136 13.16 18.14 -11.49
N CYS A 137 12.67 18.47 -10.31
CA CYS A 137 12.97 17.73 -9.09
C CYS A 137 12.20 16.41 -8.99
N VAL A 138 12.72 15.48 -8.19
CA VAL A 138 12.00 14.30 -7.72
C VAL A 138 11.65 14.46 -6.25
N LEU A 139 10.36 14.44 -5.92
CA LEU A 139 9.85 14.34 -4.55
C LEU A 139 9.57 12.86 -4.24
N GLN A 140 10.29 12.29 -3.30
CA GLN A 140 10.08 10.91 -2.83
C GLN A 140 9.27 10.90 -1.54
N TRP A 141 8.16 10.16 -1.55
CA TRP A 141 7.51 9.67 -0.34
C TRP A 141 8.15 8.34 0.06
N ARG A 142 8.51 8.19 1.33
CA ARG A 142 8.91 6.93 1.93
C ARG A 142 8.00 6.64 3.12
N TYR A 143 7.39 5.48 3.14
CA TYR A 143 6.63 4.96 4.26
C TYR A 143 7.39 3.79 4.87
N VAL A 144 7.84 3.96 6.11
CA VAL A 144 8.41 2.88 6.92
C VAL A 144 7.29 2.34 7.81
N ALA A 145 6.88 1.10 7.58
CA ALA A 145 5.87 0.43 8.40
C ALA A 145 6.37 0.24 9.85
N GLY A 146 5.47 -0.14 10.76
CA GLY A 146 5.78 -0.30 12.17
C GLY A 146 4.97 -1.40 12.85
N ASN A 147 4.60 -2.43 12.09
CA ASN A 147 3.80 -3.55 12.55
C ASN A 147 4.60 -4.84 12.74
N SER A 148 5.86 -4.89 12.30
CA SER A 148 6.73 -6.06 12.46
C SER A 148 7.48 -6.05 13.79
N TRP A 149 7.64 -7.21 14.43
CA TRP A 149 8.47 -7.39 15.62
C TRP A 149 9.96 -7.45 15.25
N GLY A 150 10.81 -6.83 16.04
CA GLY A 150 12.25 -6.95 15.88
C GLY A 150 13.05 -6.39 17.05
N ARG A 151 14.38 -6.47 16.94
CA ARG A 151 15.31 -5.99 17.96
C ARG A 151 15.57 -4.49 17.80
N CYS A 152 15.42 -3.75 18.89
CA CYS A 152 15.69 -2.32 18.99
C CYS A 152 17.18 -2.06 19.27
N GLU A 153 17.64 -0.82 19.06
CA GLU A 153 19.04 -0.41 19.28
C GLU A 153 19.53 -0.61 20.71
N ASN A 154 18.64 -0.41 21.70
CA ASN A 154 18.92 -0.65 23.12
C ASN A 154 18.99 -2.14 23.49
N GLY A 155 18.91 -3.05 22.51
CA GLY A 155 18.96 -4.49 22.68
C GLY A 155 17.64 -5.15 23.11
N THR A 156 16.61 -4.36 23.43
CA THR A 156 15.24 -4.86 23.68
C THR A 156 14.57 -5.32 22.39
N GLU A 157 13.41 -5.96 22.49
CA GLU A 157 12.61 -6.35 21.33
C GLU A 157 11.20 -5.79 21.46
N ALA A 158 10.67 -5.26 20.37
CA ALA A 158 9.34 -4.66 20.32
C ALA A 158 8.79 -4.63 18.89
N VAL A 159 7.48 -4.40 18.78
CA VAL A 159 6.83 -4.07 17.50
C VAL A 159 7.32 -2.71 17.00
N GLY A 160 7.68 -2.63 15.72
CA GLY A 160 8.22 -1.44 15.08
C GLY A 160 9.75 -1.31 15.16
N CYS A 161 10.43 -2.25 15.82
CA CYS A 161 11.89 -2.33 15.84
C CYS A 161 12.44 -3.31 14.80
N GLY A 162 13.72 -3.16 14.46
CA GLY A 162 14.37 -3.96 13.42
C GLY A 162 13.84 -3.64 12.01
N PRO A 163 14.11 -4.51 11.03
CA PRO A 163 13.69 -4.30 9.65
C PRO A 163 12.16 -4.17 9.53
N GLN A 164 11.71 -3.10 8.89
CA GLN A 164 10.30 -2.85 8.59
C GLN A 164 10.06 -2.89 7.09
N GLU A 165 8.82 -3.18 6.70
CA GLU A 165 8.39 -3.01 5.30
C GLU A 165 8.49 -1.54 4.90
N GLU A 166 8.94 -1.28 3.68
CA GLU A 166 9.06 0.06 3.14
C GLU A 166 8.31 0.22 1.82
N PHE A 167 7.51 1.27 1.72
CA PHE A 167 6.87 1.70 0.49
C PHE A 167 7.50 3.02 0.03
N ARG A 168 7.69 3.15 -1.29
CA ARG A 168 8.25 4.37 -1.89
C ARG A 168 7.44 4.76 -3.11
N ALA A 169 7.20 6.05 -3.25
CA ALA A 169 6.65 6.65 -4.47
C ALA A 169 7.38 7.95 -4.78
N CYS A 170 7.41 8.30 -6.07
CA CYS A 170 8.09 9.49 -6.55
C CYS A 170 7.12 10.35 -7.37
N ALA A 171 7.32 11.67 -7.33
CA ALA A 171 6.62 12.62 -8.18
C ALA A 171 7.62 13.63 -8.77
N ASP A 172 7.50 13.92 -10.06
CA ASP A 172 8.28 14.96 -10.73
C ASP A 172 7.65 16.35 -10.47
N VAL A 173 8.40 17.26 -9.86
CA VAL A 173 7.95 18.62 -9.49
C VAL A 173 8.95 19.67 -9.95
N ALA A 174 8.55 20.93 -10.02
CA ALA A 174 9.48 22.05 -10.23
C ALA A 174 9.49 22.97 -9.00
N ILE A 175 10.65 23.55 -8.72
CA ILE A 175 10.82 24.53 -7.65
C ILE A 175 11.41 25.80 -8.24
N ASP A 176 10.69 26.91 -8.11
CA ASP A 176 11.10 28.22 -8.60
C ASP A 176 11.77 29.07 -7.50
N GLY A 177 12.55 30.07 -7.93
CA GLY A 177 13.23 31.01 -7.03
C GLY A 177 12.45 32.31 -6.76
N GLN A 178 11.37 32.57 -7.49
CA GLN A 178 10.75 33.91 -7.55
C GLN A 178 9.95 34.24 -6.29
N GLY A 179 10.11 35.47 -5.80
CA GLY A 179 9.65 36.12 -4.55
C GLY A 179 8.24 35.90 -4.01
N GLU A 180 7.32 35.32 -4.79
CA GLU A 180 5.90 35.62 -4.59
C GLU A 180 5.10 34.41 -4.07
N ARG A 181 4.16 34.68 -3.16
CA ARG A 181 3.33 33.68 -2.46
C ARG A 181 2.68 32.68 -3.42
N PRO A 182 2.38 31.45 -2.96
CA PRO A 182 1.55 30.52 -3.73
C PRO A 182 0.19 31.16 -4.00
N THR A 183 -0.07 31.56 -5.23
CA THR A 183 -1.45 31.71 -5.72
C THR A 183 -2.03 30.31 -5.69
N GLU A 184 -3.13 30.17 -4.95
CA GLU A 184 -3.94 28.96 -4.88
C GLU A 184 -4.09 28.35 -6.27
N ALA A 185 -3.72 27.08 -6.42
CA ALA A 185 -3.82 26.40 -7.71
C ALA A 185 -5.28 26.50 -8.19
N PRO A 186 -5.54 26.90 -9.45
CA PRO A 186 -6.90 26.91 -9.96
C PRO A 186 -7.47 25.50 -9.84
N ALA A 187 -8.65 25.40 -9.24
CA ALA A 187 -9.41 24.16 -9.16
C ALA A 187 -9.55 23.55 -10.57
N PRO A 188 -9.51 22.22 -10.71
CA PRO A 188 -9.81 21.60 -12.00
C PRO A 188 -11.24 21.97 -12.38
N THR A 189 -11.37 22.71 -13.49
CA THR A 189 -12.66 22.95 -14.14
C THR A 189 -13.25 21.58 -14.52
N PRO A 190 -14.52 21.28 -14.21
CA PRO A 190 -15.19 20.10 -14.73
C PRO A 190 -15.26 20.22 -16.25
N GLY A 191 -14.34 19.54 -16.94
CA GLY A 191 -14.36 19.39 -18.39
C GLY A 191 -15.45 18.39 -18.77
N GLU A 192 -16.27 18.82 -19.71
CA GLU A 192 -17.43 18.14 -20.26
C GLU A 192 -17.14 16.69 -20.68
N GLY A 193 -18.10 15.81 -20.37
CA GLY A 193 -18.10 14.42 -20.84
C GLY A 193 -18.28 14.34 -22.36
N PRO A 194 -17.90 13.22 -22.99
CA PRO A 194 -18.13 13.01 -24.41
C PRO A 194 -19.64 12.89 -24.65
N THR A 195 -20.17 13.81 -25.46
CA THR A 195 -21.52 13.78 -25.99
C THR A 195 -21.72 12.54 -26.86
N GLU A 196 -22.72 11.74 -26.49
CA GLU A 196 -23.36 10.74 -27.35
C GLU A 196 -23.89 11.43 -28.61
N GLY A 197 -23.32 11.07 -29.76
CA GLY A 197 -23.87 11.39 -31.07
C GLY A 197 -24.64 10.19 -31.61
N ALA A 198 -25.94 10.17 -31.35
CA ALA A 198 -26.89 9.37 -32.12
C ALA A 198 -27.09 10.03 -33.51
N GLY A 199 -26.94 9.24 -34.56
CA GLY A 199 -27.30 9.60 -35.93
C GLY A 199 -27.81 8.36 -36.65
N GLU A 200 -29.12 8.35 -36.91
CA GLU A 200 -29.86 7.32 -37.65
C GLU A 200 -29.78 7.55 -39.17
N GLY A 201 -29.77 6.43 -39.93
CA GLY A 201 -30.29 6.27 -41.31
C GLY A 201 -29.50 6.92 -42.47
N GLU A 202 -29.39 6.39 -43.69
CA GLU A 202 -30.01 5.27 -44.39
C GLU A 202 -29.17 4.93 -45.67
N GLY A 203 -29.21 3.67 -46.13
CA GLY A 203 -29.15 3.22 -47.55
C GLY A 203 -27.86 3.43 -48.38
N GLU A 204 -27.43 2.59 -49.34
CA GLU A 204 -27.87 1.34 -49.96
C GLU A 204 -26.66 0.74 -50.75
N GLY A 205 -26.64 -0.59 -50.88
CA GLY A 205 -26.03 -1.40 -51.97
C GLY A 205 -24.50 -1.39 -52.13
N GLU A 206 -23.80 -2.41 -52.64
CA GLU A 206 -24.06 -3.79 -53.04
C GLU A 206 -22.70 -4.28 -53.56
N SER A 207 -22.19 -5.43 -53.12
CA SER A 207 -21.21 -6.23 -53.88
C SER A 207 -20.98 -7.58 -53.21
N GLU A 208 -21.01 -8.59 -54.06
CA GLU A 208 -21.12 -10.03 -53.82
C GLU A 208 -19.82 -10.69 -53.32
N GLY A 209 -19.94 -11.87 -52.73
CA GLY A 209 -18.79 -12.75 -52.49
C GLY A 209 -19.12 -13.99 -51.66
N ALA A 210 -19.47 -15.08 -52.34
CA ALA A 210 -19.95 -16.35 -51.81
C ALA A 210 -18.97 -17.14 -50.91
N GLY A 211 -19.53 -18.03 -50.08
CA GLY A 211 -18.79 -19.14 -49.47
C GLY A 211 -19.51 -19.78 -48.28
N ALA A 212 -20.53 -20.60 -48.54
CA ALA A 212 -21.17 -21.43 -47.51
C ALA A 212 -20.32 -22.67 -47.22
N GLY A 213 -20.00 -22.89 -45.95
CA GLY A 213 -19.53 -24.16 -45.40
C GLY A 213 -20.26 -24.43 -44.09
N GLU A 214 -21.03 -25.50 -44.05
CA GLU A 214 -21.76 -25.99 -42.88
C GLU A 214 -20.81 -26.26 -41.70
N GLY A 215 -21.13 -25.69 -40.55
CA GLY A 215 -20.52 -25.98 -39.27
C GLY A 215 -21.49 -25.65 -38.15
N GLU A 216 -21.76 -26.64 -37.30
CA GLU A 216 -22.59 -26.56 -36.10
C GLU A 216 -22.53 -25.22 -35.37
N ARG A 217 -23.71 -24.68 -35.00
CA ARG A 217 -23.84 -23.43 -34.23
C ARG A 217 -23.08 -23.54 -32.90
N PRO A 218 -22.09 -22.67 -32.61
CA PRO A 218 -21.46 -22.62 -31.30
C PRO A 218 -22.47 -22.13 -30.24
N PRO A 219 -22.45 -22.67 -29.01
CA PRO A 219 -23.35 -22.25 -27.94
C PRO A 219 -23.13 -20.77 -27.60
N THR A 220 -24.23 -20.04 -27.37
CA THR A 220 -24.20 -18.60 -27.11
C THR A 220 -23.53 -18.30 -25.76
N ALA A 221 -22.93 -17.11 -25.61
CA ALA A 221 -22.23 -16.68 -24.40
C ALA A 221 -23.11 -16.72 -23.12
N GLU A 222 -24.43 -16.70 -23.28
CA GLU A 222 -25.39 -16.85 -22.20
C GLU A 222 -25.45 -18.28 -21.64
N GLU A 223 -25.26 -19.30 -22.48
CA GLU A 223 -25.27 -20.71 -22.06
C GLU A 223 -24.02 -21.08 -21.24
N HIS A 224 -22.86 -20.53 -21.62
CA HIS A 224 -21.61 -20.68 -20.86
C HIS A 224 -21.66 -19.98 -19.49
N ARG A 225 -22.30 -18.80 -19.42
CA ARG A 225 -22.53 -18.11 -18.15
C ARG A 225 -23.43 -18.96 -17.24
N GLY A 226 -24.56 -19.45 -17.75
CA GLY A 226 -25.46 -20.32 -16.99
C GLY A 226 -24.77 -21.57 -16.41
N ARG A 227 -24.01 -22.29 -17.24
CA ARG A 227 -23.26 -23.48 -16.80
C ARG A 227 -22.18 -23.17 -15.76
N ALA A 228 -21.49 -22.04 -15.89
CA ALA A 228 -20.47 -21.62 -14.92
C ALA A 228 -21.09 -21.26 -13.56
N TRP A 229 -22.24 -20.57 -13.55
CA TRP A 229 -22.95 -20.23 -12.32
C TRP A 229 -23.52 -21.47 -11.61
N TRP A 230 -24.09 -22.41 -12.35
CA TRP A 230 -24.55 -23.69 -11.79
C TRP A 230 -23.40 -24.53 -11.23
N ALA A 231 -22.27 -24.59 -11.94
CA ALA A 231 -21.07 -25.28 -11.45
C ALA A 231 -20.55 -24.64 -10.14
N ALA A 232 -20.49 -23.31 -10.07
CA ALA A 232 -20.09 -22.60 -8.86
C ALA A 232 -21.04 -22.87 -7.69
N LEU A 233 -22.36 -22.86 -7.92
CA LEU A 233 -23.36 -23.18 -6.91
C LEU A 233 -23.18 -24.61 -6.35
N VAL A 234 -22.98 -25.60 -7.24
CA VAL A 234 -22.76 -26.99 -6.85
C VAL A 234 -21.50 -27.14 -6.01
N ILE A 235 -20.40 -26.46 -6.38
CA ILE A 235 -19.14 -26.49 -5.62
C ILE A 235 -19.33 -25.91 -4.22
N VAL A 236 -20.03 -24.77 -4.10
CA VAL A 236 -20.30 -24.12 -2.81
C VAL A 236 -21.15 -25.02 -1.91
N VAL A 237 -22.23 -25.59 -2.44
CA VAL A 237 -23.12 -26.48 -1.69
C VAL A 237 -22.39 -27.76 -1.27
N ALA A 238 -21.64 -28.39 -2.17
CA ALA A 238 -20.84 -29.58 -1.85
C ALA A 238 -19.79 -29.29 -0.76
N SER A 239 -19.12 -28.14 -0.83
CA SER A 239 -18.13 -27.71 0.17
C SER A 239 -18.79 -27.47 1.54
N ALA A 240 -19.96 -26.83 1.56
CA ALA A 240 -20.71 -26.60 2.79
C ALA A 240 -21.19 -27.90 3.45
N LEU A 241 -21.67 -28.86 2.65
CA LEU A 241 -22.08 -30.18 3.14
C LEU A 241 -20.89 -30.98 3.68
N ALA A 242 -19.75 -30.94 3.01
CA ALA A 242 -18.52 -31.57 3.48
C ALA A 242 -18.05 -30.96 4.82
N ALA A 243 -18.07 -29.63 4.95
CA ALA A 243 -17.74 -28.96 6.19
C ALA A 243 -18.70 -29.34 7.33
N ALA A 244 -20.01 -29.36 7.06
CA ALA A 244 -21.03 -29.75 8.03
C ALA A 244 -20.86 -31.22 8.48
N ALA A 245 -20.59 -32.14 7.56
CA ALA A 245 -20.32 -33.54 7.87
C ALA A 245 -19.05 -33.69 8.73
N THR A 246 -18.00 -32.94 8.41
CA THR A 246 -16.75 -32.96 9.18
C THR A 246 -16.96 -32.45 10.61
N LEU A 247 -17.70 -31.35 10.77
CA LEU A 247 -18.06 -30.81 12.09
C LEU A 247 -18.95 -31.76 12.89
N LEU A 248 -19.91 -32.43 12.23
CA LEU A 248 -20.75 -33.44 12.86
C LEU A 248 -19.94 -34.65 13.35
N LEU A 249 -18.99 -35.13 12.54
CA LEU A 249 -18.08 -36.21 12.93
C LEU A 249 -17.21 -35.81 14.13
N LEU A 250 -16.65 -34.60 14.13
CA LEU A 250 -15.89 -34.07 15.26
C LEU A 250 -16.75 -33.93 16.51
N TYR A 251 -17.99 -33.45 16.37
CA TYR A 251 -18.94 -33.36 17.47
C TYR A 251 -19.24 -34.74 18.06
N VAL A 252 -19.57 -35.73 17.23
CA VAL A 252 -19.82 -37.11 17.68
C VAL A 252 -18.57 -37.71 18.32
N TYR A 253 -17.39 -37.50 17.73
CA TYR A 253 -16.13 -37.97 18.30
C TYR A 253 -15.89 -37.37 19.69
N TYR A 254 -15.99 -36.05 19.85
CA TYR A 254 -15.72 -35.42 21.14
C TYR A 254 -16.79 -35.73 22.21
N TYR A 255 -18.07 -35.73 21.82
CA TYR A 255 -19.16 -35.84 22.79
C TYR A 255 -19.59 -37.29 23.03
N HIS A 256 -19.65 -38.14 22.01
CA HIS A 256 -20.05 -39.54 22.18
C HIS A 256 -18.87 -40.48 22.46
N ALA A 257 -17.65 -40.23 21.93
CA ALA A 257 -16.50 -41.06 22.32
C ALA A 257 -16.07 -40.82 23.78
N ALA A 258 -16.31 -39.62 24.32
CA ALA A 258 -16.11 -39.34 25.74
C ALA A 258 -17.05 -40.17 26.64
N ASP A 259 -18.28 -40.43 26.21
CA ASP A 259 -19.23 -41.27 26.95
C ASP A 259 -18.87 -42.76 26.89
N VAL A 260 -18.38 -43.23 25.74
CA VAL A 260 -17.85 -44.60 25.58
C VAL A 260 -16.57 -44.80 26.40
N LEU A 261 -15.67 -43.81 26.46
CA LEU A 261 -14.48 -43.88 27.29
C LEU A 261 -14.83 -43.85 28.79
N LYS A 262 -15.80 -43.04 29.20
CA LYS A 262 -16.29 -43.01 30.60
C LYS A 262 -17.00 -44.30 31.00
N SER A 263 -17.78 -44.92 30.12
CA SER A 263 -18.43 -46.20 30.41
C SER A 263 -17.40 -47.34 30.50
N TRP A 264 -16.42 -47.35 29.59
CA TRP A 264 -15.31 -48.30 29.60
C TRP A 264 -14.40 -48.16 30.84
N LEU A 265 -14.04 -46.92 31.23
CA LEU A 265 -13.27 -46.65 32.45
C LEU A 265 -14.03 -47.04 33.72
N ARG A 266 -15.36 -46.79 33.77
CA ARG A 266 -16.21 -47.26 34.88
C ARG A 266 -16.26 -48.79 34.95
N GLY A 267 -16.37 -49.48 33.81
CA GLY A 267 -16.31 -50.94 33.72
C GLY A 267 -14.97 -51.50 34.21
N ARG A 268 -13.84 -50.90 33.82
CA ARG A 268 -12.51 -51.30 34.31
C ARG A 268 -12.31 -51.06 35.81
N ARG A 269 -12.81 -49.94 36.34
CA ARG A 269 -12.77 -49.66 37.79
C ARG A 269 -13.62 -50.63 38.60
N ALA A 270 -14.79 -51.02 38.10
CA ALA A 270 -15.64 -52.04 38.71
C ALA A 270 -14.98 -53.42 38.71
N ALA A 271 -14.36 -53.83 37.60
CA ALA A 271 -13.63 -55.09 37.51
C ALA A 271 -12.38 -55.12 38.42
N ALA A 272 -11.64 -54.01 38.52
CA ALA A 272 -10.50 -53.90 39.43
C ALA A 272 -10.91 -53.87 40.91
N ALA A 273 -12.06 -53.28 41.24
CA ALA A 273 -12.61 -53.31 42.60
C ALA A 273 -13.09 -54.71 43.01
N ALA A 274 -13.70 -55.47 42.09
CA ALA A 274 -14.07 -56.86 42.32
C ALA A 274 -12.84 -57.75 42.54
N ALA A 275 -11.78 -57.57 41.74
CA ALA A 275 -10.53 -58.34 41.88
C ALA A 275 -9.75 -58.04 43.18
N ASN A 276 -9.90 -56.83 43.75
CA ASN A 276 -9.27 -56.46 45.03
C ASN A 276 -10.13 -56.78 46.27
N GLY A 277 -11.39 -57.20 46.09
CA GLY A 277 -12.29 -57.56 47.19
C GLY A 277 -12.11 -58.98 47.73
N ASP A 278 -11.42 -59.86 47.00
CA ASP A 278 -11.26 -61.28 47.34
C ASP A 278 -9.98 -61.60 48.17
N TYR A 279 -9.30 -60.58 48.73
CA TYR A 279 -8.04 -60.75 49.48
C TYR A 279 -8.14 -60.39 50.99
N VAL A 280 -9.34 -60.42 51.58
CA VAL A 280 -9.51 -60.36 53.04
C VAL A 280 -10.63 -61.33 53.49
N SER A 281 -10.27 -62.59 53.70
CA SER A 281 -10.88 -63.51 54.67
C SER A 281 -9.91 -64.63 54.99
#